data_AF-A0A929L3A3-F1
#
_entry.id   AF-A0A929L3A3-F1
#
_cell.length_a   1.000
_cell.length_b   1.000
_cell.length_c   1.000
_cell.angle_alpha   90.00
_cell.angle_beta   90.00
_cell.angle_gamma   90.00
#
_symmetry.space_group_name_H-M   'P 1'
#
loop_
_entity.id
_entity.type
_entity.pdbx_description
1 polymer ?
#
loop_
_entity_poly.entity_id
_entity_poly.type
_entity_poly.pdbx_seq_one_letter_code
_entity_poly.pdbx_strand_id
1 'polypeptide(L)'
;MKILIDVYNRVGVGKFLVELLPLYMLPEIDQTIFNQNLLLTQAYCELQLQKHFESNAKVLRSINPIFDGRELFAFNDDGPQLYTATKWNTDLSGKYLSGNFTKVFENQMAFKSEKVKEVDKNKIYKGKILLTEIERVLPDGASEYWTEGFIDEIDWPPIDTWFYKAYNREGLVVLSWIPEAFVDITEEGIAVNALDVLYWYNGERLLEHQPQYGKISSISAGTGQFSQSIVKSFFNFFRS
;
A
#
# COMPACT_ATOMS: atom_id res chain seq x y z
N MET A 1 3.58 32.50 19.22
CA MET A 1 4.71 31.56 19.02
C MET A 1 5.97 31.91 19.82
N LYS A 2 6.38 33.20 19.95
CA LYS A 2 7.55 33.58 20.79
C LYS A 2 7.36 33.41 22.31
N ILE A 3 6.14 33.48 22.83
CA ILE A 3 5.87 33.41 24.28
C ILE A 3 5.97 31.97 24.84
N LEU A 4 5.85 30.94 23.98
CA LEU A 4 6.02 29.54 24.41
C LEU A 4 7.50 29.11 24.54
N ILE A 5 8.45 29.90 24.02
CA ILE A 5 9.88 29.55 24.06
C ILE A 5 10.53 30.04 25.37
N ASP A 6 10.07 31.15 25.96
CA ASP A 6 10.72 31.74 27.14
C ASP A 6 10.42 31.00 28.46
N VAL A 7 9.33 30.23 28.54
CA VAL A 7 9.07 29.35 29.70
C VAL A 7 9.92 28.07 29.64
N TYR A 8 10.40 27.69 28.44
CA TYR A 8 11.10 26.44 28.17
C TYR A 8 12.53 26.39 28.72
N ASN A 9 13.19 27.54 28.87
CA ASN A 9 14.60 27.60 29.31
C ASN A 9 14.79 27.64 30.84
N ARG A 10 13.71 27.69 31.64
CA ARG A 10 13.81 27.87 33.11
C ARG A 10 13.58 26.63 33.95
N VAL A 11 13.13 25.53 33.36
CA VAL A 11 12.84 24.29 34.08
C VAL A 11 13.58 23.18 33.37
N GLY A 12 14.63 22.65 34.00
CA GLY A 12 15.50 21.59 33.46
C GLY A 12 14.76 20.26 33.28
N VAL A 13 13.82 20.21 32.36
CA VAL A 13 12.97 19.07 32.05
C VAL A 13 13.31 18.61 30.63
N GLY A 14 14.57 18.23 30.42
CA GLY A 14 15.11 17.80 29.12
C GLY A 14 14.65 16.39 28.69
N LYS A 15 13.52 15.87 29.19
CA LYS A 15 13.13 14.48 28.88
C LYS A 15 11.62 14.18 28.79
N PHE A 16 10.74 15.17 28.93
CA PHE A 16 9.28 14.89 29.06
C PHE A 16 8.39 15.52 27.96
N LEU A 17 8.98 16.01 26.86
CA LEU A 17 8.22 16.69 25.79
C LEU A 17 8.39 16.05 24.41
N VAL A 18 8.50 14.72 24.37
CA VAL A 18 8.25 13.94 23.14
C VAL A 18 6.83 13.33 23.16
N GLU A 19 6.12 13.38 24.30
CA GLU A 19 4.82 12.70 24.48
C GLU A 19 3.58 13.52 24.06
N LEU A 20 3.73 14.74 23.53
CA LEU A 20 2.59 15.63 23.26
C LEU A 20 2.53 16.21 21.83
N LEU A 21 3.41 15.77 20.92
CA LEU A 21 3.13 15.98 19.50
C LEU A 21 2.01 15.01 19.11
N PRO A 22 0.95 15.45 18.40
CA PRO A 22 -0.14 14.56 18.00
C PRO A 22 0.45 13.36 17.27
N LEU A 23 0.15 12.18 17.82
CA LEU A 23 0.79 10.87 17.61
C LEU A 23 0.82 10.34 16.15
N TYR A 24 0.36 11.13 15.18
CA TYR A 24 -0.11 10.64 13.87
C TYR A 24 0.27 11.56 12.70
N MET A 25 1.34 12.34 12.86
CA MET A 25 1.82 13.20 11.78
C MET A 25 2.94 12.48 11.03
N LEU A 26 2.73 12.19 9.74
CA LEU A 26 3.85 11.95 8.84
C LEU A 26 4.85 13.11 8.93
N PRO A 27 6.14 12.87 8.62
CA PRO A 27 7.02 13.96 8.24
C PRO A 27 6.36 14.79 7.14
N GLU A 28 6.66 16.09 7.15
CA GLU A 28 6.14 17.03 6.17
C GLU A 28 6.30 16.46 4.75
N ILE A 29 5.17 16.26 4.06
CA ILE A 29 5.17 15.78 2.67
C ILE A 29 5.73 16.90 1.81
N ASP A 30 6.79 16.63 1.05
CA ASP A 30 7.23 17.52 0.00
C ASP A 30 6.17 17.51 -1.11
N GLN A 31 5.30 18.52 -1.07
CA GLN A 31 4.18 18.65 -1.99
C GLN A 31 4.63 18.76 -3.45
N THR A 32 5.85 19.25 -3.70
CA THR A 32 6.37 19.35 -5.06
C THR A 32 6.70 17.96 -5.59
N ILE A 33 7.48 17.18 -4.83
CA ILE A 33 7.84 15.81 -5.20
C ILE A 33 6.60 14.92 -5.27
N PHE A 34 5.69 15.04 -4.30
CA PHE A 34 4.44 14.30 -4.24
C PHE A 34 3.62 14.47 -5.51
N ASN A 35 3.31 15.72 -5.88
CA ASN A 35 2.48 16.02 -7.05
C ASN A 35 3.18 15.64 -8.36
N GLN A 36 4.49 15.85 -8.47
CA GLN A 36 5.27 15.47 -9.65
C GLN A 36 5.27 13.95 -9.85
N ASN A 37 5.56 13.19 -8.80
CA ASN A 37 5.63 11.73 -8.89
C ASN A 37 4.26 11.11 -9.10
N LEU A 38 3.21 11.65 -8.45
CA LEU A 38 1.83 11.21 -8.64
C LEU A 38 1.43 11.34 -10.10
N LEU A 39 1.62 12.54 -10.67
CA LEU A 39 1.27 12.83 -12.06
C LEU A 39 2.07 11.98 -13.06
N LEU A 40 3.37 11.78 -12.82
CA LEU A 40 4.21 10.88 -13.61
C LEU A 40 3.70 9.43 -13.55
N THR A 41 3.36 8.95 -12.36
CA THR A 41 2.89 7.57 -12.16
C THR A 41 1.52 7.34 -12.77
N GLN A 42 0.62 8.32 -12.67
CA GLN A 42 -0.69 8.32 -13.33
C GLN A 42 -0.57 8.17 -14.85
N ALA A 43 0.26 9.01 -15.47
CA ALA A 43 0.55 8.95 -16.90
C ALA A 43 1.16 7.59 -17.30
N TYR A 44 2.11 7.09 -16.50
CA TYR A 44 2.73 5.80 -16.75
C TYR A 44 1.73 4.63 -16.68
N CYS A 45 0.91 4.59 -15.62
CA CYS A 45 -0.08 3.55 -15.44
C CYS A 45 -1.09 3.54 -16.59
N GLU A 46 -1.54 4.71 -17.06
CA GLU A 46 -2.43 4.75 -18.22
C GLU A 46 -1.79 4.22 -19.50
N LEU A 47 -0.50 4.50 -19.74
CA LEU A 47 0.25 3.89 -20.85
C LEU A 47 0.33 2.35 -20.71
N GLN A 48 0.47 1.85 -19.48
CA GLN A 48 0.45 0.40 -19.25
C GLN A 48 -0.92 -0.19 -19.52
N LEU A 49 -2.01 0.45 -19.04
CA LEU A 49 -3.38 -0.04 -19.22
C LEU A 49 -3.87 -0.08 -20.68
N GLN A 50 -3.16 0.55 -21.61
CA GLN A 50 -3.40 0.38 -23.05
C GLN A 50 -2.90 -0.97 -23.60
N LYS A 51 -2.06 -1.68 -22.84
CA LYS A 51 -1.55 -2.99 -23.20
C LYS A 51 -2.54 -4.08 -22.77
N HIS A 52 -2.49 -5.20 -23.47
CA HIS A 52 -3.21 -6.39 -23.07
C HIS A 52 -2.45 -7.12 -21.95
N PHE A 53 -3.12 -7.44 -20.85
CA PHE A 53 -2.58 -8.27 -19.77
C PHE A 53 -3.42 -9.53 -19.64
N GLU A 54 -2.76 -10.63 -19.30
CA GLU A 54 -3.40 -11.94 -19.15
C GLU A 54 -4.09 -12.11 -17.79
N SER A 55 -3.68 -11.34 -16.78
CA SER A 55 -4.21 -11.43 -15.41
C SER A 55 -4.00 -10.14 -14.60
N ASN A 56 -4.78 -10.00 -13.52
CA ASN A 56 -4.64 -8.94 -12.52
C ASN A 56 -3.32 -9.02 -11.75
N ALA A 57 -2.70 -10.20 -11.66
CA ALA A 57 -1.34 -10.33 -11.12
C ALA A 57 -0.29 -9.62 -11.99
N LYS A 58 -0.41 -9.71 -13.32
CA LYS A 58 0.58 -9.14 -14.26
C LYS A 58 0.35 -7.66 -14.56
N VAL A 59 -0.88 -7.16 -14.37
CA VAL A 59 -1.22 -5.75 -14.64
C VAL A 59 -0.45 -4.82 -13.70
N LEU A 60 0.10 -3.73 -14.25
CA LEU A 60 0.89 -2.74 -13.49
C LEU A 60 2.10 -3.34 -12.73
N ARG A 61 2.64 -4.46 -13.20
CA ARG A 61 3.93 -5.02 -12.77
C ARG A 61 4.92 -5.11 -13.93
N SER A 62 4.92 -4.10 -14.80
CA SER A 62 5.80 -4.06 -15.97
C SER A 62 7.25 -3.71 -15.61
N ILE A 63 7.48 -3.13 -14.44
CA ILE A 63 8.81 -2.81 -13.92
C ILE A 63 9.33 -3.98 -13.08
N ASN A 64 10.14 -4.84 -13.70
CA ASN A 64 10.74 -6.01 -13.04
C ASN A 64 12.28 -5.97 -13.15
N PRO A 65 12.97 -5.11 -12.38
CA PRO A 65 14.40 -4.90 -12.52
C PRO A 65 15.19 -6.15 -12.10
N ILE A 66 16.38 -6.32 -12.67
CA ILE A 66 17.33 -7.35 -12.22
C ILE A 66 17.99 -6.85 -10.93
N PHE A 67 17.80 -7.59 -9.84
CA PHE A 67 18.41 -7.39 -8.54
C PHE A 67 19.23 -8.64 -8.15
N ASP A 68 20.50 -8.47 -7.81
CA ASP A 68 21.44 -9.57 -7.51
C ASP A 68 21.45 -10.71 -8.56
N GLY A 69 21.33 -10.34 -9.84
CA GLY A 69 21.37 -11.27 -10.97
C GLY A 69 20.05 -12.02 -11.23
N ARG A 70 18.95 -11.65 -10.57
CA ARG A 70 17.61 -12.23 -10.79
C ARG A 70 16.58 -11.15 -11.00
N GLU A 71 15.51 -11.45 -11.73
CA GLU A 71 14.33 -10.58 -11.78
C GLU A 71 13.74 -10.41 -10.38
N LEU A 72 13.22 -9.23 -10.07
CA LEU A 72 12.70 -8.88 -8.75
C LEU A 72 11.56 -9.80 -8.29
N PHE A 73 10.64 -10.11 -9.20
CA PHE A 73 9.55 -11.07 -8.99
C PHE A 73 9.36 -11.96 -10.23
N ALA A 74 8.70 -13.09 -10.04
CA ALA A 74 8.25 -14.00 -11.07
C ALA A 74 6.74 -14.22 -10.95
N PHE A 75 6.10 -14.63 -12.04
CA PHE A 75 4.69 -15.01 -12.05
C PHE A 75 4.55 -16.52 -12.13
N ASN A 76 3.61 -17.07 -11.38
CA ASN A 76 3.29 -18.49 -11.47
C ASN A 76 2.26 -18.70 -12.59
N ASP A 77 2.72 -19.22 -13.73
CA ASP A 77 1.87 -19.52 -14.89
C ASP A 77 1.18 -20.90 -14.80
N ASP A 78 1.50 -21.70 -13.78
CA ASP A 78 1.04 -23.09 -13.60
C ASP A 78 -0.46 -23.23 -13.22
N GLY A 79 -1.25 -22.19 -13.44
CA GLY A 79 -2.70 -22.16 -13.19
C GLY A 79 -3.06 -21.96 -11.71
N PRO A 80 -4.37 -21.89 -11.40
CA PRO A 80 -4.90 -21.45 -10.10
C PRO A 80 -4.67 -22.42 -8.93
N GLN A 81 -3.77 -23.39 -9.05
CA GLN A 81 -3.73 -24.52 -8.13
C GLN A 81 -2.79 -24.38 -6.94
N LEU A 82 -1.83 -23.43 -6.89
CA LEU A 82 -0.94 -23.32 -5.72
C LEU A 82 -0.62 -21.87 -5.33
N TYR A 83 -1.48 -21.38 -4.43
CA TYR A 83 -1.32 -20.37 -3.37
C TYR A 83 -0.93 -18.94 -3.72
N THR A 84 -0.02 -18.66 -4.66
CA THR A 84 0.40 -17.26 -4.92
C THR A 84 0.61 -16.97 -6.40
N ALA A 85 0.16 -15.81 -6.89
CA ALA A 85 0.23 -15.41 -8.30
C ALA A 85 1.53 -14.68 -8.62
N THR A 86 2.09 -13.94 -7.64
CA THR A 86 3.36 -13.24 -7.75
C THR A 86 4.33 -13.73 -6.69
N LYS A 87 5.54 -14.15 -7.11
CA LYS A 87 6.60 -14.59 -6.21
C LYS A 87 7.77 -13.61 -6.23
N TRP A 88 8.07 -12.99 -5.09
CA TRP A 88 9.26 -12.16 -4.94
C TRP A 88 10.53 -13.03 -4.88
N ASN A 89 11.46 -12.79 -5.80
CA ASN A 89 12.74 -13.52 -5.86
C ASN A 89 13.81 -12.89 -4.96
N THR A 90 13.58 -11.66 -4.52
CA THR A 90 14.41 -10.94 -3.58
C THR A 90 13.65 -10.84 -2.27
N ASP A 91 14.30 -11.16 -1.15
CA ASP A 91 13.74 -10.87 0.16
C ASP A 91 13.74 -9.36 0.36
N LEU A 92 12.59 -8.76 0.07
CA LEU A 92 12.31 -7.38 0.41
C LEU A 92 11.65 -7.29 1.79
N SER A 93 11.43 -8.40 2.50
CA SER A 93 10.92 -8.38 3.87
C SER A 93 12.08 -8.35 4.88
N GLY A 94 11.84 -7.85 6.09
CA GLY A 94 12.79 -7.97 7.20
C GLY A 94 14.01 -7.02 7.17
N LYS A 95 15.16 -7.49 7.68
CA LYS A 95 16.30 -6.64 8.10
C LYS A 95 16.94 -5.80 6.98
N TYR A 96 16.74 -6.18 5.71
CA TYR A 96 17.30 -5.51 4.54
C TYR A 96 16.27 -4.68 3.75
N LEU A 97 15.02 -4.64 4.23
CA LEU A 97 13.89 -4.01 3.55
C LEU A 97 14.18 -2.55 3.20
N SER A 98 14.62 -1.73 4.17
CA SER A 98 14.77 -0.28 3.93
C SER A 98 15.78 0.08 2.84
N GLY A 99 16.89 -0.66 2.74
CA GLY A 99 17.94 -0.44 1.74
C GLY A 99 17.57 -0.95 0.36
N ASN A 100 17.05 -2.18 0.28
CA ASN A 100 16.66 -2.78 -1.00
C ASN A 100 15.41 -2.11 -1.57
N PHE A 101 14.40 -1.85 -0.73
CA PHE A 101 13.19 -1.14 -1.14
C PHE A 101 13.50 0.24 -1.67
N THR A 102 14.38 1.00 -1.00
CA THR A 102 14.76 2.34 -1.47
C THR A 102 15.31 2.32 -2.89
N LYS A 103 16.21 1.37 -3.18
CA LYS A 103 16.77 1.19 -4.54
C LYS A 103 15.71 0.78 -5.55
N VAL A 104 14.83 -0.17 -5.19
CA VAL A 104 13.73 -0.62 -6.04
C VAL A 104 12.79 0.54 -6.37
N PHE A 105 12.41 1.33 -5.36
CA PHE A 105 11.56 2.50 -5.50
C PHE A 105 12.20 3.57 -6.39
N GLU A 106 13.48 3.88 -6.20
CA GLU A 106 14.20 4.86 -7.03
C GLU A 106 14.34 4.39 -8.48
N ASN A 107 14.66 3.11 -8.68
CA ASN A 107 14.77 2.52 -10.01
C ASN A 107 13.44 2.55 -10.77
N GLN A 108 12.32 2.23 -10.12
CA GLN A 108 11.02 2.29 -10.79
C GLN A 108 10.63 3.74 -11.12
N MET A 109 10.91 4.72 -10.24
CA MET A 109 10.65 6.13 -10.54
C MET A 109 11.47 6.63 -11.73
N ALA A 110 12.75 6.24 -11.79
CA ALA A 110 13.63 6.56 -12.92
C ALA A 110 13.11 5.93 -14.22
N PHE A 111 12.72 4.65 -14.18
CA PHE A 111 12.14 3.96 -15.34
C PHE A 111 10.89 4.67 -15.87
N LYS A 112 9.97 5.07 -14.99
CA LYS A 112 8.77 5.83 -15.38
C LYS A 112 9.14 7.14 -16.06
N SER A 113 10.07 7.89 -15.50
CA SER A 113 10.56 9.16 -16.05
C SER A 113 11.15 9.00 -17.46
N GLU A 114 11.86 7.90 -17.71
CA GLU A 114 12.39 7.59 -19.05
C GLU A 114 11.29 7.20 -20.06
N LYS A 115 10.23 6.52 -19.61
CA LYS A 115 9.15 6.06 -20.50
C LYS A 115 8.12 7.13 -20.81
N VAL A 116 7.82 8.01 -19.85
CA VAL A 116 6.84 9.08 -20.00
C VAL A 116 7.55 10.33 -20.51
N LYS A 117 7.56 10.51 -21.84
CA LYS A 117 8.24 11.63 -22.49
C LYS A 117 7.65 12.99 -22.13
N GLU A 118 6.33 13.05 -22.04
CA GLU A 118 5.57 14.26 -21.73
C GLU A 118 4.39 13.88 -20.84
N VAL A 119 4.11 14.72 -19.84
CA VAL A 119 2.91 14.58 -19.01
C VAL A 119 1.96 15.72 -19.27
N ASP A 120 0.73 15.39 -19.67
CA ASP A 120 -0.33 16.37 -19.76
C ASP A 120 -0.82 16.75 -18.35
N LYS A 121 -0.42 17.94 -17.91
CA LYS A 121 -0.80 18.50 -16.59
C LYS A 121 -2.28 18.83 -16.47
N ASN A 122 -3.01 18.91 -17.59
CA ASN A 122 -4.44 19.20 -17.60
C ASN A 122 -5.28 17.93 -17.66
N LYS A 123 -4.66 16.78 -17.89
CA LYS A 123 -5.35 15.50 -17.94
C LYS A 123 -5.79 15.08 -16.54
N ILE A 124 -7.06 14.67 -16.45
CA ILE A 124 -7.63 14.14 -15.22
C ILE A 124 -7.54 12.63 -15.27
N TYR A 125 -6.81 12.05 -14.31
CA TYR A 125 -6.69 10.62 -14.13
C TYR A 125 -7.63 10.19 -12.99
N LYS A 126 -8.53 9.24 -13.26
CA LYS A 126 -9.46 8.70 -12.26
C LYS A 126 -8.82 7.56 -11.48
N GLY A 127 -8.94 7.61 -10.16
CA GLY A 127 -8.39 6.60 -9.26
C GLY A 127 -8.31 7.14 -7.84
N LYS A 128 -7.70 6.34 -6.97
CA LYS A 128 -7.48 6.67 -5.55
C LYS A 128 -6.02 6.44 -5.16
N ILE A 129 -5.59 7.06 -4.07
CA ILE A 129 -4.25 6.84 -3.51
C ILE A 129 -4.38 5.82 -2.38
N LEU A 130 -3.72 4.68 -2.54
CA LEU A 130 -3.56 3.67 -1.51
C LEU A 130 -2.29 3.96 -0.72
N LEU A 131 -2.36 3.77 0.58
CA LEU A 131 -1.24 3.77 1.49
C LEU A 131 -0.99 2.34 1.97
N THR A 132 0.27 1.93 1.97
CA THR A 132 0.68 0.59 2.40
C THR A 132 1.86 0.67 3.37
N GLU A 133 1.73 0.06 4.54
CA GLU A 133 2.81 -0.10 5.53
C GLU A 133 3.68 -1.32 5.21
N ILE A 134 4.71 -1.12 4.40
CA ILE A 134 5.46 -2.23 3.78
C ILE A 134 6.37 -3.01 4.75
N GLU A 135 6.67 -2.44 5.92
CA GLU A 135 7.49 -3.10 6.95
C GLU A 135 6.67 -4.06 7.84
N ARG A 136 5.33 -4.03 7.73
CA ARG A 136 4.41 -4.90 8.46
C ARG A 136 3.81 -5.92 7.50
N VAL A 137 4.44 -7.08 7.40
CA VAL A 137 4.06 -8.13 6.44
C VAL A 137 3.62 -9.39 7.18
N LEU A 138 2.48 -9.96 6.75
CA LEU A 138 2.03 -11.30 7.10
C LEU A 138 1.61 -11.99 5.80
N PRO A 139 2.41 -12.92 5.25
CA PRO A 139 2.09 -13.59 3.99
C PRO A 139 1.00 -14.64 4.18
N ASP A 140 -0.25 -14.20 4.31
CA ASP A 140 -1.43 -15.08 4.43
C ASP A 140 -2.16 -15.30 3.09
N GLY A 141 -1.85 -14.51 2.06
CA GLY A 141 -2.45 -14.56 0.73
C GLY A 141 -3.92 -14.12 0.68
N ALA A 142 -4.46 -13.54 1.76
CA ALA A 142 -5.87 -13.14 1.80
C ALA A 142 -6.16 -12.03 0.79
N SER A 143 -5.40 -10.93 0.84
CA SER A 143 -5.54 -9.83 -0.12
C SER A 143 -5.29 -10.29 -1.55
N GLU A 144 -4.31 -11.17 -1.76
CA GLU A 144 -3.99 -11.71 -3.09
C GLU A 144 -5.15 -12.49 -3.69
N TYR A 145 -5.76 -13.38 -2.91
CA TYR A 145 -6.90 -14.19 -3.34
C TYR A 145 -8.09 -13.32 -3.76
N TRP A 146 -8.47 -12.36 -2.91
CA TRP A 146 -9.62 -11.49 -3.18
C TRP A 146 -9.36 -10.48 -4.29
N THR A 147 -8.09 -10.13 -4.52
CA THR A 147 -7.74 -9.19 -5.58
C THR A 147 -7.28 -9.83 -6.89
N GLU A 148 -7.43 -11.16 -7.01
CA GLU A 148 -6.94 -11.94 -8.16
C GLU A 148 -5.45 -11.66 -8.49
N GLY A 149 -4.65 -11.40 -7.45
CA GLY A 149 -3.23 -11.07 -7.56
C GLY A 149 -2.90 -9.59 -7.79
N PHE A 150 -3.89 -8.69 -7.84
CA PHE A 150 -3.61 -7.25 -7.99
C PHE A 150 -2.80 -6.73 -6.79
N ILE A 151 -3.24 -7.00 -5.57
CA ILE A 151 -2.39 -6.97 -4.36
C ILE A 151 -1.72 -8.34 -4.25
N ASP A 152 -0.44 -8.41 -3.89
CA ASP A 152 0.28 -9.70 -3.82
C ASP A 152 0.17 -10.40 -2.46
N GLU A 153 0.88 -11.54 -2.32
CA GLU A 153 0.86 -12.37 -1.10
C GLU A 153 1.31 -11.64 0.16
N ILE A 154 2.09 -10.55 0.03
CA ILE A 154 2.64 -9.75 1.13
C ILE A 154 1.93 -8.40 1.29
N ASP A 155 0.73 -8.29 0.74
CA ASP A 155 -0.11 -7.09 0.76
C ASP A 155 0.49 -5.89 0.02
N TRP A 156 1.37 -6.09 -0.96
CA TRP A 156 1.95 -4.97 -1.71
C TRP A 156 1.17 -4.71 -3.00
N PRO A 157 0.83 -3.43 -3.29
CA PRO A 157 0.26 -3.07 -4.57
C PRO A 157 1.30 -3.18 -5.68
N PRO A 158 0.88 -3.26 -6.96
CA PRO A 158 1.80 -3.40 -8.08
C PRO A 158 2.85 -2.29 -8.11
N ILE A 159 4.12 -2.63 -8.34
CA ILE A 159 5.25 -1.69 -8.30
C ILE A 159 5.09 -0.48 -9.25
N ASP A 160 4.39 -0.66 -10.38
CA ASP A 160 4.17 0.44 -11.31
C ASP A 160 3.27 1.53 -10.70
N THR A 161 2.53 1.25 -9.62
CA THR A 161 1.63 2.21 -8.96
C THR A 161 2.34 3.08 -7.91
N TRP A 162 3.52 2.71 -7.44
CA TRP A 162 4.21 3.40 -6.34
C TRP A 162 4.74 4.76 -6.77
N PHE A 163 4.46 5.82 -6.02
CA PHE A 163 4.88 7.19 -6.41
C PHE A 163 5.47 8.01 -5.28
N TYR A 164 5.22 7.65 -4.02
CA TYR A 164 5.79 8.36 -2.89
C TYR A 164 6.15 7.38 -1.77
N LYS A 165 7.26 7.61 -1.09
CA LYS A 165 7.63 6.87 0.11
C LYS A 165 7.80 7.85 1.27
N ALA A 166 7.35 7.45 2.45
CA ALA A 166 7.44 8.23 3.67
C ALA A 166 7.72 7.30 4.85
N TYR A 167 7.96 7.86 6.03
CA TYR A 167 8.07 7.10 7.26
C TYR A 167 6.96 7.54 8.21
N ASN A 168 6.23 6.60 8.81
CA ASN A 168 5.36 6.86 9.94
C ASN A 168 6.00 6.25 11.21
N ARG A 169 5.21 6.12 12.28
CA ARG A 169 5.69 5.51 13.53
C ARG A 169 5.94 4.00 13.39
N GLU A 170 5.13 3.33 12.59
CA GLU A 170 5.16 1.88 12.39
C GLU A 170 6.25 1.47 11.38
N GLY A 171 6.74 2.40 10.56
CA GLY A 171 7.87 2.17 9.69
C GLY A 171 7.79 2.90 8.35
N LEU A 172 8.40 2.29 7.35
CA LEU A 172 8.34 2.73 5.97
C LEU A 172 6.95 2.51 5.37
N VAL A 173 6.48 3.52 4.66
CA VAL A 173 5.17 3.57 4.03
C VAL A 173 5.33 3.93 2.56
N VAL A 174 4.56 3.27 1.69
CA VAL A 174 4.48 3.63 0.27
C VAL A 174 3.08 4.13 -0.05
N LEU A 175 3.01 5.19 -0.86
CA LEU A 175 1.78 5.63 -1.49
C LEU A 175 1.79 5.21 -2.96
N SER A 176 0.65 4.68 -3.35
CA SER A 176 0.42 4.03 -4.63
C SER A 176 -0.83 4.60 -5.27
N TRP A 177 -0.77 4.93 -6.56
CA TRP A 177 -1.94 5.40 -7.30
C TRP A 177 -2.67 4.21 -7.94
N ILE A 178 -3.87 3.92 -7.45
CA ILE A 178 -4.71 2.84 -7.94
C ILE A 178 -5.67 3.41 -8.98
N PRO A 179 -5.57 2.98 -10.26
CA PRO A 179 -6.49 3.43 -11.30
C PRO A 179 -7.93 3.02 -10.96
N GLU A 180 -8.91 3.82 -11.42
CA GLU A 180 -10.34 3.60 -11.16
C GLU A 180 -10.80 2.16 -11.37
N ALA A 181 -10.34 1.52 -12.45
CA ALA A 181 -10.71 0.15 -12.81
C ALA A 181 -10.33 -0.91 -11.75
N PHE A 182 -9.42 -0.59 -10.82
CA PHE A 182 -8.95 -1.48 -9.76
C PHE A 182 -9.35 -1.00 -8.36
N VAL A 183 -10.12 0.08 -8.24
CA VAL A 183 -10.51 0.62 -6.92
C VAL A 183 -11.38 -0.39 -6.16
N ASP A 184 -12.40 -0.95 -6.80
CA ASP A 184 -13.35 -1.86 -6.14
C ASP A 184 -12.65 -3.16 -5.69
N ILE A 185 -11.83 -3.76 -6.55
CA ILE A 185 -11.08 -4.97 -6.18
C ILE A 185 -10.02 -4.70 -5.10
N THR A 186 -9.44 -3.49 -5.08
CA THR A 186 -8.53 -3.08 -3.99
C THR A 186 -9.29 -2.90 -2.67
N GLU A 187 -10.52 -2.41 -2.70
CA GLU A 187 -11.38 -2.32 -1.51
C GLU A 187 -11.64 -3.71 -0.91
N GLU A 188 -11.88 -4.72 -1.75
CA GLU A 188 -12.02 -6.11 -1.30
C GLU A 188 -10.74 -6.61 -0.62
N GLY A 189 -9.57 -6.33 -1.19
CA GLY A 189 -8.27 -6.63 -0.57
C GLY A 189 -8.06 -5.94 0.78
N ILE A 190 -8.39 -4.65 0.88
CA ILE A 190 -8.34 -3.90 2.14
C ILE A 190 -9.23 -4.55 3.20
N ALA A 191 -10.46 -4.94 2.83
CA ALA A 191 -11.46 -5.48 3.76
C ALA A 191 -11.07 -6.83 4.38
N VAL A 192 -10.14 -7.57 3.76
CA VAL A 192 -9.70 -8.90 4.22
C VAL A 192 -8.27 -8.90 4.75
N ASN A 193 -7.57 -7.77 4.72
CA ASN A 193 -6.19 -7.67 5.15
C ASN A 193 -6.06 -7.92 6.67
N ALA A 194 -5.33 -8.95 7.06
CA ALA A 194 -5.29 -9.39 8.46
C ALA A 194 -4.52 -8.45 9.40
N LEU A 195 -3.60 -7.63 8.88
CA LEU A 195 -2.77 -6.74 9.67
C LEU A 195 -3.27 -5.29 9.73
N ASP A 196 -4.35 -4.98 9.00
CA ASP A 196 -4.76 -3.61 8.70
C ASP A 196 -3.55 -2.78 8.27
N VAL A 197 -2.94 -3.05 7.11
CA VAL A 197 -1.77 -2.30 6.59
C VAL A 197 -2.06 -1.54 5.30
N LEU A 198 -3.31 -1.61 4.82
CA LEU A 198 -3.77 -1.02 3.57
C LEU A 198 -4.87 0.01 3.82
N TYR A 199 -4.70 1.23 3.32
CA TYR A 199 -5.62 2.33 3.60
C TYR A 199 -5.78 3.31 2.45
N TRP A 200 -6.98 3.84 2.24
CA TRP A 200 -7.15 4.97 1.34
C TRP A 200 -6.62 6.28 1.95
N TYR A 201 -5.75 6.96 1.21
CA TYR A 201 -5.25 8.28 1.56
C TYR A 201 -6.29 9.36 1.27
N ASN A 202 -6.57 10.22 2.25
CA ASN A 202 -7.63 11.25 2.17
C ASN A 202 -7.11 12.71 2.20
N GLY A 203 -5.79 12.92 2.10
CA GLY A 203 -5.20 14.26 1.93
C GLY A 203 -5.03 15.11 3.20
N GLU A 204 -5.72 14.81 4.30
CA GLU A 204 -5.74 15.73 5.45
C GLU A 204 -4.71 15.39 6.54
N ARG A 205 -4.32 14.12 6.65
CA ARG A 205 -3.27 13.52 7.49
C ARG A 205 -3.35 12.03 7.26
N LEU A 206 -2.28 11.28 7.49
CA LEU A 206 -2.45 9.84 7.73
C LEU A 206 -3.16 9.72 9.07
N LEU A 207 -4.48 9.70 9.02
CA LEU A 207 -5.32 9.81 10.20
C LEU A 207 -4.95 8.73 11.20
N GLU A 208 -4.76 9.16 12.45
CA GLU A 208 -5.25 8.52 13.67
C GLU A 208 -5.97 7.21 13.37
N HIS A 209 -5.20 6.11 13.34
CA HIS A 209 -5.81 4.80 13.35
C HIS A 209 -6.44 4.64 14.73
N GLN A 210 -7.74 4.93 14.82
CA GLN A 210 -8.59 4.34 15.84
C GLN A 210 -8.90 2.94 15.32
N PRO A 211 -8.21 1.88 15.80
CA PRO A 211 -8.56 0.53 15.42
C PRO A 211 -10.07 0.34 15.56
N GLN A 212 -10.76 -0.04 14.48
CA GLN A 212 -12.20 -0.32 14.51
C GLN A 212 -12.53 -1.65 15.21
N TYR A 213 -11.72 -2.09 16.17
CA TYR A 213 -12.08 -3.14 17.11
C TYR A 213 -13.16 -2.61 18.07
N GLY A 214 -14.42 -2.54 17.61
CA GLY A 214 -15.51 -2.13 18.50
C GLY A 214 -16.89 -1.81 17.91
N LYS A 215 -17.10 -1.82 16.59
CA LYS A 215 -18.45 -1.75 16.02
C LYS A 215 -18.76 -3.01 15.21
N ILE A 216 -18.96 -4.11 15.94
CA ILE A 216 -20.03 -5.02 15.56
C ILE A 216 -21.30 -4.17 15.70
N SER A 217 -21.77 -3.60 14.59
CA SER A 217 -23.12 -3.09 14.52
C SER A 217 -24.01 -4.18 15.07
N SER A 218 -24.75 -3.88 16.14
CA SER A 218 -25.83 -4.73 16.58
C SER A 218 -26.74 -4.93 15.37
N ILE A 219 -26.58 -6.06 14.69
CA ILE A 219 -27.52 -6.55 13.69
C ILE A 219 -28.82 -6.68 14.46
N SER A 220 -29.70 -5.70 14.27
CA SER A 220 -31.09 -5.83 14.67
C SER A 220 -31.57 -7.14 14.03
N ALA A 221 -32.09 -8.04 14.86
CA ALA A 221 -32.67 -9.30 14.45
C ALA A 221 -33.82 -9.06 13.45
N GLY A 222 -33.46 -8.92 12.17
CA GLY A 222 -34.33 -8.89 11.02
C GLY A 222 -34.18 -10.22 10.32
N THR A 223 -35.24 -11.00 10.34
CA THR A 223 -35.36 -12.32 9.72
C THR A 223 -34.99 -12.28 8.24
N GLY A 224 -33.75 -12.64 7.91
CA GLY A 224 -33.28 -12.89 6.55
C GLY A 224 -32.26 -14.01 6.58
N GLN A 225 -32.60 -15.16 5.98
CA GLN A 225 -31.74 -16.34 5.88
C GLN A 225 -30.50 -16.03 5.02
N PHE A 226 -29.44 -15.51 5.64
CA PHE A 226 -28.08 -15.61 5.12
C PHE A 226 -27.36 -16.72 5.88
N SER A 227 -26.82 -17.69 5.13
CA SER A 227 -26.30 -18.94 5.68
C SER A 227 -25.12 -18.73 6.63
N GLN A 228 -25.31 -19.11 7.90
CA GLN A 228 -24.23 -19.19 8.90
C GLN A 228 -23.15 -20.24 8.58
N SER A 229 -23.26 -20.99 7.47
CA SER A 229 -22.28 -22.02 7.11
C SER A 229 -20.95 -21.43 6.66
N ILE A 230 -20.94 -20.27 5.98
CA ILE A 230 -19.73 -19.70 5.36
C ILE A 230 -18.82 -19.10 6.43
N VAL A 231 -19.40 -18.33 7.38
CA VAL A 231 -18.63 -17.72 8.48
C VAL A 231 -18.09 -18.77 9.46
N LYS A 232 -18.86 -19.84 9.74
CA LYS A 232 -18.35 -20.95 10.57
C LYS A 232 -17.25 -21.76 9.89
N SER A 233 -17.27 -21.89 8.56
CA SER A 233 -16.21 -22.59 7.83
C SER A 233 -14.90 -21.81 7.86
N PHE A 234 -14.97 -20.48 7.79
CA PHE A 234 -13.80 -19.60 7.85
C PHE A 234 -13.11 -19.66 9.23
N PHE A 235 -13.87 -19.66 10.33
CA PHE A 235 -13.28 -19.73 11.68
C PHE A 235 -12.77 -21.12 12.10
N ASN A 236 -13.30 -22.21 11.51
CA ASN A 236 -12.82 -23.56 11.82
C ASN A 236 -11.51 -23.90 11.10
N PHE A 237 -11.23 -23.25 9.96
CA PHE A 237 -9.99 -23.45 9.20
C PHE A 237 -8.74 -22.94 9.95
N PHE A 238 -8.86 -21.87 10.75
CA PHE A 238 -7.77 -21.32 11.55
C PHE A 238 -7.60 -21.96 12.95
N ARG A 239 -8.32 -23.03 13.26
CA ARG A 239 -8.23 -23.76 14.54
C ARG A 239 -7.75 -25.21 14.41
N SER A 240 -7.32 -25.63 13.23
CA SER A 240 -6.69 -26.93 12.96
C SER A 240 -5.26 -26.73 12.49
#